data_AF-A0A6I5RAK5-F1
#
_entry.id   AF-A0A6I5RAK5-F1
#
_cell.length_a   1.000
_cell.length_b   1.000
_cell.length_c   1.000
_cell.angle_alpha   90.00
_cell.angle_beta   90.00
_cell.angle_gamma   90.00
#
_symmetry.space_group_name_H-M   'P 1'
#
loop_
_entity.id
_entity.type
_entity.pdbx_description
1 polymer ?
#
loop_
_entity_poly.entity_id
_entity_poly.type
_entity_poly.pdbx_seq_one_letter_code
_entity_poly.pdbx_strand_id
1 'polypeptide(L)'
;MKQSVDEFLFEISELGVKLRIENGSLRCHVPKNILTSNLRNQIAERKPEIIEFLQRADFASRSRAELILLIPRHTHLPLSFAQQRLWFLQQLEPDNPFYNEHLAVQLTGTLNVVALEQSVNQIV
;
A
#
# COMPACT_ATOMS: atom_id res chain seq x y z
N MET A 1 34.27 8.51 -4.13
CA MET A 1 33.60 7.45 -3.36
C MET A 1 32.45 6.92 -4.22
N LYS A 2 32.20 5.60 -4.24
CA LYS A 2 31.05 5.04 -4.96
C LYS A 2 29.77 5.39 -4.18
N GLN A 3 28.71 5.81 -4.89
CA GLN A 3 27.36 5.98 -4.33
C GLN A 3 26.88 4.67 -3.70
N SER A 4 26.19 4.69 -2.57
CA SER A 4 25.66 3.47 -1.94
C SER A 4 24.51 2.86 -2.77
N VAL A 5 24.09 1.63 -2.45
CA VAL A 5 22.99 0.96 -3.16
C VAL A 5 21.64 1.55 -2.72
N ASP A 6 21.52 1.88 -1.45
CA ASP A 6 20.36 2.53 -0.84
C ASP A 6 20.12 3.93 -1.44
N GLU A 7 21.15 4.77 -1.55
CA GLU A 7 21.05 6.09 -2.20
C GLU A 7 20.58 5.96 -3.66
N PHE A 8 21.15 5.02 -4.40
CA PHE A 8 20.76 4.76 -5.79
C PHE A 8 19.33 4.25 -5.92
N LEU A 9 18.91 3.31 -5.06
CA LEU A 9 17.54 2.79 -5.06
C LEU A 9 16.52 3.87 -4.69
N PHE A 10 16.88 4.77 -3.78
CA PHE A 10 16.06 5.92 -3.42
C PHE A 10 15.88 6.86 -4.62
N GLU A 11 16.97 7.27 -5.27
CA GLU A 11 16.94 8.15 -6.45
C GLU A 11 16.08 7.61 -7.59
N ILE A 12 16.24 6.33 -7.95
CA ILE A 12 15.43 5.76 -9.02
C ILE A 12 13.96 5.58 -8.61
N SER A 13 13.67 5.41 -7.32
CA SER A 13 12.29 5.32 -6.81
C SER A 13 11.55 6.66 -6.91
N GLU A 14 12.24 7.77 -6.72
CA GLU A 14 11.70 9.13 -6.95
C GLU A 14 11.36 9.36 -8.44
N LEU A 15 12.07 8.68 -9.34
CA LEU A 15 11.74 8.63 -10.77
C LEU A 15 10.60 7.64 -11.09
N GLY A 16 9.97 7.03 -10.08
CA GLY A 16 8.90 6.05 -10.22
C GLY A 16 9.35 4.67 -10.67
N VAL A 17 10.66 4.42 -10.75
CA VAL A 17 11.23 3.11 -11.09
C VAL A 17 11.12 2.20 -9.88
N LYS A 18 10.40 1.09 -10.01
CA LYS A 18 10.26 0.09 -8.94
C LYS A 18 10.97 -1.20 -9.34
N LEU A 19 11.87 -1.65 -8.49
CA LEU A 19 12.58 -2.92 -8.65
C LEU A 19 11.98 -3.96 -7.71
N ARG A 20 11.79 -5.19 -8.20
CA ARG A 20 11.33 -6.34 -7.40
C ARG A 20 12.04 -7.61 -7.82
N ILE A 21 12.13 -8.58 -6.92
CA ILE A 21 12.64 -9.92 -7.25
C ILE A 21 11.45 -10.84 -7.51
N GLU A 22 11.45 -11.50 -8.66
CA GLU A 22 10.45 -12.50 -9.03
C GLU A 22 11.17 -13.74 -9.53
N ASN A 23 11.01 -14.88 -8.85
CA ASN A 23 11.69 -16.15 -9.15
C ASN A 23 13.22 -16.02 -9.30
N GLY A 24 13.86 -15.24 -8.43
CA GLY A 24 15.32 -15.02 -8.46
C GLY A 24 15.81 -14.06 -9.55
N SER A 25 14.90 -13.50 -10.36
CA SER A 25 15.23 -12.51 -11.38
C SER A 25 14.78 -11.11 -10.98
N LEU A 26 15.62 -10.11 -11.23
CA LEU A 26 15.29 -8.70 -11.02
C LEU A 26 14.30 -8.24 -12.09
N ARG A 27 13.09 -7.84 -11.68
CA ARG A 27 12.09 -7.19 -12.52
C ARG A 27 12.04 -5.70 -12.23
N CYS A 28 11.90 -4.93 -13.28
CA CYS A 28 11.86 -3.48 -13.23
C CYS A 28 10.51 -2.99 -13.79
N HIS A 29 9.75 -2.26 -12.98
CA HIS A 29 8.57 -1.54 -13.41
C HIS A 29 8.95 -0.07 -13.58
N VAL A 30 8.72 0.47 -14.76
CA VAL A 30 9.16 1.83 -15.12
C VAL A 30 7.99 2.60 -15.74
N PRO A 31 7.77 3.86 -15.35
CA PRO A 31 6.83 4.73 -16.06
C PRO A 31 7.25 4.94 -17.52
N LYS A 32 6.32 5.27 -18.41
CA LYS A 32 6.63 5.48 -19.84
C LYS A 32 7.71 6.57 -20.00
N ASN A 33 8.68 6.33 -20.89
CA ASN A 33 9.78 7.24 -21.30
C ASN A 33 10.94 7.49 -20.30
N ILE A 34 11.02 6.77 -19.17
CA ILE A 34 12.10 6.99 -18.17
C ILE A 34 13.30 6.03 -18.35
N LEU A 35 13.10 4.91 -19.05
CA LEU A 35 14.11 3.87 -19.24
C LEU A 35 15.16 4.30 -20.28
N THR A 36 16.00 5.26 -19.91
CA THR A 36 17.17 5.64 -20.71
C THR A 36 18.17 4.48 -20.74
N SER A 37 18.95 4.39 -21.81
CA SER A 37 20.03 3.40 -21.94
C SER A 37 21.05 3.51 -20.79
N ASN A 38 21.26 4.73 -20.29
CA ASN A 38 22.12 5.01 -19.16
C ASN A 38 21.59 4.36 -17.86
N LEU A 39 20.32 4.60 -17.50
CA LEU A 39 19.70 3.99 -16.31
C LEU A 39 19.70 2.46 -16.40
N ARG A 40 19.45 1.89 -17.59
CA ARG A 40 19.51 0.44 -17.81
C ARG A 40 20.91 -0.12 -17.54
N ASN A 41 21.96 0.56 -17.99
CA ASN A 41 23.34 0.14 -17.76
C ASN A 41 23.71 0.25 -16.28
N GLN A 42 23.32 1.32 -15.59
CA GLN A 42 23.55 1.47 -14.14
C GLN A 42 22.88 0.34 -13.34
N ILE A 43 21.63 -0.01 -13.66
CA ILE A 43 20.94 -1.15 -13.02
C ILE A 43 21.64 -2.47 -13.34
N ALA A 44 22.15 -2.65 -14.56
CA ALA A 44 22.85 -3.87 -14.97
C ALA A 44 24.20 -4.05 -14.26
N GLU A 45 24.98 -2.97 -14.11
CA GLU A 45 26.27 -2.98 -13.42
C GLU A 45 26.13 -3.26 -11.92
N ARG A 46 25.08 -2.71 -11.30
CA ARG A 46 24.82 -2.87 -9.85
C ARG A 46 23.85 -4.02 -9.52
N LYS A 47 23.48 -4.82 -10.51
CA LYS A 47 22.52 -5.93 -10.38
C LYS A 47 22.79 -6.87 -9.18
N PRO A 48 24.02 -7.35 -8.91
CA PRO A 48 24.25 -8.24 -7.78
C PRO A 48 24.00 -7.56 -6.44
N GLU A 49 24.48 -6.32 -6.27
CA GLU A 49 24.28 -5.52 -5.05
C GLU A 49 22.78 -5.23 -4.80
N ILE A 50 22.03 -4.90 -5.85
CA ILE A 50 20.59 -4.66 -5.78
C ILE A 50 19.83 -5.93 -5.38
N ILE A 51 20.19 -7.08 -5.97
CA ILE A 51 19.55 -8.35 -5.64
C ILE A 51 19.78 -8.69 -4.17
N GLU A 52 21.01 -8.57 -3.67
CA GLU A 52 21.33 -8.86 -2.27
C GLU A 52 20.56 -7.92 -1.32
N PHE A 53 20.53 -6.62 -1.62
CA PHE A 53 19.78 -5.64 -0.83
C PHE A 53 18.28 -5.97 -0.78
N LEU A 54 17.67 -6.23 -1.94
CA LEU A 54 16.24 -6.55 -2.03
C LEU A 54 15.92 -7.90 -1.37
N GLN A 55 16.79 -8.91 -1.47
CA GLN A 55 16.61 -10.19 -0.77
C GLN A 55 16.65 -10.02 0.74
N ARG A 56 17.57 -9.19 1.25
CA ARG A 56 17.67 -8.91 2.69
C ARG A 56 16.42 -8.17 3.19
N ALA A 57 15.92 -7.20 2.42
CA ALA A 57 14.68 -6.49 2.71
C ALA A 57 13.45 -7.42 2.64
N ASP A 58 13.36 -8.28 1.62
CA ASP A 58 12.28 -9.26 1.48
C ASP A 58 12.30 -10.29 2.61
N PHE A 59 13.48 -10.75 3.05
CA PHE A 59 13.58 -11.70 4.15
C PHE A 59 13.12 -11.08 5.48
N ALA A 60 13.55 -9.84 5.77
CA ALA A 60 13.09 -9.11 6.94
C ALA A 60 11.57 -8.84 6.86
N SER A 61 11.05 -8.48 5.69
CA SER A 61 9.62 -8.31 5.45
C SER A 61 8.84 -9.61 5.63
N ARG A 62 9.27 -10.72 5.01
CA ARG A 62 8.62 -12.05 5.12
C ARG A 62 8.68 -12.64 6.52
N SER A 63 9.75 -12.38 7.27
CA SER A 63 9.81 -12.77 8.69
C SER A 63 8.78 -12.03 9.55
N ARG A 64 8.21 -10.93 9.05
CA ARG A 64 7.23 -10.08 9.72
C ARG A 64 5.84 -10.12 9.08
N ALA A 65 5.76 -10.51 7.81
CA ALA A 65 4.54 -10.60 7.05
C ALA A 65 3.93 -11.97 7.26
N GLU A 66 3.06 -12.06 8.27
CA GLU A 66 2.08 -13.13 8.32
C GLU A 66 1.29 -13.13 7.01
N LEU A 67 1.06 -14.31 6.46
CA LEU A 67 0.21 -14.46 5.28
C LEU A 67 -1.17 -13.90 5.62
N ILE A 68 -1.72 -13.05 4.75
CA ILE A 68 -3.10 -12.63 4.85
C ILE A 68 -3.95 -13.84 4.45
N LEU A 69 -4.37 -14.60 5.47
CA LEU A 69 -5.23 -15.74 5.27
C LEU A 69 -6.66 -15.28 4.98
N LEU A 70 -7.32 -15.98 4.05
CA LEU A 70 -8.73 -15.76 3.80
C LEU A 70 -9.52 -16.28 5.01
N ILE A 71 -10.26 -15.40 5.68
CA ILE A 71 -11.10 -15.76 6.83
C ILE A 71 -12.57 -15.82 6.38
N PRO A 72 -13.30 -16.91 6.66
CA PRO A 72 -14.73 -16.98 6.40
C PRO A 72 -15.49 -15.84 7.08
N ARG A 73 -16.38 -15.15 6.34
CA ARG A 73 -17.16 -14.01 6.86
C ARG A 73 -18.49 -14.40 7.53
N HIS A 74 -18.88 -15.66 7.45
CA HIS A 74 -20.12 -16.19 8.03
C HIS A 74 -19.94 -16.70 9.47
N THR A 75 -18.76 -16.54 10.05
CA THR A 75 -18.47 -16.88 11.45
C THR A 75 -18.35 -15.61 12.29
N HIS A 76 -18.37 -15.76 13.62
CA HIS A 76 -18.13 -14.64 14.52
C HIS A 76 -16.69 -14.14 14.39
N LEU A 77 -16.51 -12.92 13.91
CA LEU A 77 -15.21 -12.25 13.81
C LEU A 77 -14.98 -11.40 15.08
N PRO A 78 -13.87 -11.58 15.80
CA PRO A 78 -13.59 -10.79 16.99
C PRO A 78 -13.37 -9.32 16.63
N LEU A 79 -13.89 -8.42 17.48
CA LEU A 79 -13.58 -7.00 17.38
C LEU A 79 -12.09 -6.76 17.66
N SER A 80 -11.48 -5.89 16.86
CA SER A 80 -10.18 -5.31 17.18
C SER A 80 -10.22 -4.55 18.52
N PHE A 81 -9.06 -4.38 19.15
CA PHE A 81 -8.95 -3.62 20.41
C PHE A 81 -9.53 -2.20 20.29
N ALA A 82 -9.29 -1.52 19.16
CA ALA A 82 -9.85 -0.19 18.91
C ALA A 82 -11.38 -0.19 18.85
N GLN A 83 -11.98 -1.20 18.21
CA GLN A 83 -13.44 -1.35 18.15
C GLN A 83 -14.04 -1.65 19.53
N GLN A 84 -13.42 -2.52 20.33
CA GLN A 84 -13.87 -2.81 21.70
C GLN A 84 -13.85 -1.54 22.57
N ARG A 85 -12.78 -0.75 22.47
CA ARG A 85 -12.66 0.53 23.18
C ARG A 85 -13.76 1.51 22.78
N LEU A 86 -14.02 1.70 21.49
CA LEU A 86 -15.08 2.60 21.01
C LEU A 86 -16.47 2.12 21.48
N TRP A 87 -16.73 0.81 21.40
CA TRP A 87 -17.99 0.24 21.89
C TRP A 87 -18.18 0.48 23.39
N PHE A 88 -17.13 0.28 24.20
CA PHE A 88 -17.17 0.56 25.63
C PHE A 88 -17.44 2.04 25.93
N LEU A 89 -16.76 2.96 25.24
CA LEU A 89 -16.95 4.39 25.43
C LEU A 89 -18.38 4.83 25.09
N GLN A 90 -18.97 4.27 24.02
CA GLN A 90 -20.36 4.52 23.68
C GLN A 90 -21.35 4.03 24.76
N GLN A 91 -21.04 2.95 25.49
CA GLN A 91 -21.88 2.49 26.60
C GLN A 91 -21.71 3.37 27.85
N LEU A 92 -20.50 3.90 28.07
CA LEU A 92 -20.18 4.74 29.22
C LEU A 92 -20.81 6.13 29.10
N GLU A 93 -20.77 6.73 27.91
CA GLU A 93 -21.32 8.06 27.62
C GLU A 93 -22.11 8.05 26.29
N PRO A 94 -23.36 7.55 26.28
CA PRO A 94 -24.11 7.30 25.04
C PRO A 94 -24.39 8.54 24.18
N ASP A 95 -24.54 9.70 24.81
CA ASP A 95 -24.87 10.95 24.13
C ASP A 95 -23.63 11.76 23.73
N ASN A 96 -22.43 11.20 23.87
CA ASN A 96 -21.17 11.89 23.54
C ASN A 96 -20.78 11.67 22.06
N PRO A 97 -20.85 12.71 21.20
CA PRO A 97 -20.53 12.58 19.78
C PRO A 97 -19.04 12.67 19.47
N PHE A 98 -18.15 12.69 20.48
CA PHE A 98 -16.72 12.99 20.32
C PHE A 98 -16.00 12.14 19.26
N TYR A 99 -16.44 10.90 19.05
CA TYR A 99 -15.84 9.98 18.08
C TYR A 99 -16.57 9.93 16.72
N ASN A 100 -17.56 10.80 16.52
CA ASN A 100 -18.28 10.92 15.25
C ASN A 100 -17.65 12.04 14.42
N GLU A 101 -17.17 11.68 13.23
CA GLU A 101 -16.70 12.65 12.24
C GLU A 101 -17.90 13.22 11.47
N HIS A 102 -18.08 14.54 11.55
CA HIS A 102 -19.17 15.24 10.87
C HIS A 102 -18.60 16.04 9.71
N LEU A 103 -18.59 15.45 8.51
CA LEU A 103 -18.21 16.12 7.29
C LEU A 103 -19.40 16.15 6.32
N ALA A 104 -19.70 17.32 5.79
CA ALA A 104 -20.62 17.50 4.68
C ALA A 104 -19.87 18.11 3.49
N VAL A 105 -20.06 17.52 2.31
CA VAL A 105 -19.52 18.05 1.05
C VAL A 105 -20.71 18.36 0.13
N GLN A 106 -20.74 19.57 -0.41
CA GLN A 106 -21.72 19.98 -1.40
C GLN A 106 -21.17 19.73 -2.80
N LEU A 107 -21.88 18.91 -3.57
CA LEU A 107 -21.59 18.69 -4.99
C LEU A 107 -22.60 19.45 -5.83
N THR A 108 -22.12 20.24 -6.79
CA THR A 108 -22.97 21.02 -7.71
C THR A 108 -22.91 20.44 -9.11
N GLY A 109 -24.07 20.24 -9.74
CA GLY A 109 -24.20 19.74 -11.10
C GLY A 109 -25.37 18.77 -11.26
N THR A 110 -25.51 18.21 -12.45
CA THR A 110 -26.53 17.19 -12.72
C THR A 110 -26.14 15.86 -12.08
N LEU A 111 -26.97 15.37 -11.17
CA LEU A 111 -26.77 14.08 -10.53
C LEU A 111 -27.44 12.97 -11.36
N ASN A 112 -26.65 11.98 -11.79
CA ASN A 112 -27.19 10.70 -12.26
C ASN A 112 -27.37 9.76 -11.06
N VAL A 113 -28.59 9.69 -10.54
CA VAL A 113 -28.93 8.93 -9.34
C VAL A 113 -28.67 7.43 -9.52
N VAL A 114 -29.04 6.87 -10.68
CA VAL A 114 -28.87 5.44 -10.99
C VAL A 114 -27.39 5.06 -10.98
N ALA A 115 -26.54 5.88 -11.60
CA ALA A 115 -25.10 5.64 -11.61
C ALA A 115 -24.48 5.76 -10.21
N LEU A 116 -24.94 6.72 -9.38
CA LEU A 116 -24.46 6.88 -8.01
C LEU A 116 -24.81 5.65 -7.16
N GLU A 117 -26.07 5.21 -7.20
CA GLU A 117 -26.53 4.03 -6.45
C GLU A 117 -25.72 2.78 -6.84
N GLN A 118 -25.57 2.53 -8.15
CA GLN A 118 -24.77 1.41 -8.64
C GLN A 118 -23.33 1.48 -8.16
N SER A 119 -22.71 2.66 -8.22
CA SER A 119 -21.31 2.83 -7.82
C SER A 119 -21.11 2.56 -6.33
N VAL A 120 -22.02 3.05 -5.47
CA VAL A 120 -21.95 2.80 -4.02
C VAL A 120 -22.14 1.32 -3.73
N ASN A 121 -23.12 0.67 -4.36
CA ASN A 121 -23.39 -0.77 -4.20
C ASN A 121 -22.26 -1.69 -4.69
N GLN A 122 -21.31 -1.19 -5.49
CA GLN A 122 -20.11 -1.96 -5.85
C GLN A 122 -18.99 -1.86 -4.80
N ILE A 123 -19.04 -0.85 -3.92
CA ILE A 123 -18.03 -0.63 -2.88
C ILE A 123 -18.41 -1.32 -1.57
N VAL A 124 -19.70 -1.32 -1.20
CA VAL A 124 -20.24 -1.91 0.03
C VAL A 124 -20.54 -3.39 -0.11
#